data_AF-A0A1G1VVY3-F1
#
_entry.id   AF-A0A1G1VVY3-F1
#
_cell.length_a   1.000
_cell.length_b   1.000
_cell.length_c   1.000
_cell.angle_alpha   90.00
_cell.angle_beta   90.00
_cell.angle_gamma   90.00
#
_symmetry.space_group_name_H-M   'P 1'
#
loop_
_entity.id
_entity.type
_entity.pdbx_description
1 polymer ?
#
loop_
_entity_poly.entity_id
_entity_poly.type
_entity_poly.pdbx_seq_one_letter_code
_entity_poly.pdbx_strand_id
1 'polypeptide(L)'
;MSTVKVSFTLPEETMRLFKRNVPKRKRSKFVARKLEEELKRKELLETIRKTKGVLKETGPEEWKTEKSTRTWIRKMREADLKESERQWNE
;
A
#
# COMPACT_ATOMS: atom_id res chain seq x y z
N MET A 1 -20.71 2.79 3.78
CA MET A 1 -19.87 3.86 3.21
C MET A 1 -20.76 4.97 2.70
N SER A 2 -20.55 6.20 3.18
CA SER A 2 -21.19 7.39 2.61
C SER A 2 -20.55 7.71 1.25
N THR A 3 -21.33 8.28 0.34
CA THR A 3 -20.82 8.75 -0.96
C THR A 3 -20.88 10.27 -1.00
N VAL A 4 -19.86 10.88 -1.61
CA VAL A 4 -19.79 12.34 -1.81
C VAL A 4 -19.81 12.61 -3.31
N LYS A 5 -20.59 13.59 -3.75
CA LYS A 5 -20.64 14.01 -5.15
C LYS A 5 -19.57 15.07 -5.39
N VAL A 6 -18.73 14.84 -6.40
CA VAL A 6 -17.66 15.75 -6.83
C VAL A 6 -17.79 16.00 -8.34
N SER A 7 -17.52 17.23 -8.79
CA SER A 7 -17.44 17.58 -10.21
C SER A 7 -16.00 17.79 -10.64
N PHE A 8 -15.63 17.25 -11.80
CA PHE A 8 -14.31 17.40 -12.41
C PHE A 8 -14.46 17.98 -13.82
N THR A 9 -13.53 18.86 -14.19
CA THR A 9 -13.35 19.30 -15.57
C THR A 9 -12.36 18.35 -16.23
N LEU A 10 -12.78 17.70 -17.31
CA LEU A 10 -11.97 16.72 -18.05
C LEU A 10 -11.92 17.11 -19.53
N PRO A 11 -10.82 16.80 -20.24
CA PRO A 11 -10.75 16.99 -21.68
C PRO A 11 -11.88 16.26 -22.40
N GLU A 12 -12.44 16.91 -23.42
CA GLU A 12 -13.60 16.38 -24.14
C GLU A 12 -13.31 15.02 -24.78
N GLU A 13 -12.13 14.87 -25.37
CA GLU A 13 -11.69 13.62 -25.99
C GLU A 13 -11.62 12.47 -24.98
N THR A 14 -11.06 12.71 -23.80
CA THR A 14 -11.03 11.73 -22.70
C THR A 14 -12.46 11.33 -22.32
N MET A 15 -13.38 12.29 -22.26
CA MET A 15 -14.76 12.01 -21.93
C MET A 15 -15.49 11.23 -23.04
N ARG A 16 -15.20 11.52 -24.33
CA ARG A 16 -15.70 10.74 -25.47
C ARG A 16 -15.25 9.29 -25.37
N LEU A 17 -13.96 9.05 -25.16
CA LEU A 17 -13.38 7.71 -25.02
C LEU A 17 -13.95 6.97 -23.81
N PHE A 18 -14.08 7.64 -22.66
CA PHE A 18 -14.67 7.04 -21.48
C PHE A 18 -16.14 6.65 -21.70
N LYS A 19 -16.93 7.52 -22.32
CA LYS A 19 -18.34 7.23 -22.59
C LYS A 19 -18.53 6.08 -23.58
N ARG A 20 -17.61 5.93 -24.54
CA ARG A 20 -17.57 4.84 -25.53
C ARG A 20 -17.22 3.49 -24.89
N ASN A 21 -16.29 3.48 -23.94
CA ASN A 21 -15.75 2.24 -23.37
C ASN A 21 -16.38 1.82 -22.02
N VAL A 22 -17.00 2.75 -21.30
CA VAL A 22 -17.54 2.50 -19.95
C VAL A 22 -19.07 2.68 -19.91
N PRO A 23 -19.83 1.61 -19.63
CA PRO A 23 -21.30 1.66 -19.55
C PRO A 23 -21.78 2.66 -18.49
N LYS A 24 -22.88 3.39 -18.78
CA LYS A 24 -23.42 4.48 -17.94
C LYS A 24 -23.53 4.11 -16.45
N ARG A 25 -24.04 2.91 -16.13
CA ARG A 25 -24.22 2.42 -14.74
C ARG A 25 -22.93 1.99 -14.04
N LYS A 26 -21.80 1.86 -14.75
CA LYS A 26 -20.50 1.44 -14.21
C LYS A 26 -19.48 2.59 -14.11
N ARG A 27 -19.83 3.80 -14.58
CA ARG A 27 -18.92 4.95 -14.66
C ARG A 27 -18.38 5.37 -13.30
N SER A 28 -19.25 5.55 -12.30
CA SER A 28 -18.82 5.94 -10.96
C SER A 28 -17.91 4.89 -10.33
N LYS A 29 -18.22 3.59 -10.52
CA LYS A 29 -17.38 2.48 -10.04
C LYS A 29 -16.00 2.47 -10.71
N PHE A 30 -15.96 2.72 -12.02
CA PHE A 30 -14.70 2.79 -12.76
C PHE A 30 -13.83 3.94 -12.26
N VAL A 31 -14.42 5.14 -12.13
CA VAL A 31 -13.70 6.34 -11.65
C VAL A 31 -13.20 6.13 -10.24
N ALA A 32 -14.05 5.63 -9.33
CA ALA A 32 -13.67 5.35 -7.95
C ALA A 32 -12.48 4.38 -7.88
N ARG A 33 -12.54 3.27 -8.62
CA ARG A 33 -11.45 2.28 -8.65
C ARG A 33 -10.15 2.90 -9.17
N LYS A 34 -10.20 3.64 -10.27
CA LYS A 34 -8.99 4.26 -10.85
C LYS A 34 -8.41 5.34 -9.96
N LEU A 35 -9.26 6.11 -9.29
CA LEU A 35 -8.83 7.11 -8.32
C LEU A 35 -8.15 6.45 -7.12
N GLU A 36 -8.73 5.37 -6.58
CA GLU A 36 -8.15 4.61 -5.47
C GLU A 36 -6.80 3.98 -5.84
N GLU A 37 -6.70 3.37 -7.03
CA GLU A 37 -5.43 2.81 -7.56
C GLU A 37 -4.34 3.89 -7.62
N GLU A 38 -4.65 5.07 -8.18
CA GLU A 38 -3.67 6.16 -8.31
C GLU A 38 -3.30 6.80 -6.98
N LEU A 39 -4.25 6.94 -6.04
CA LEU A 39 -3.96 7.48 -4.71
C LEU A 39 -3.05 6.53 -3.91
N LYS A 40 -3.34 5.22 -3.90
CA LYS A 40 -2.48 4.21 -3.26
C LYS A 40 -1.08 4.20 -3.88
N ARG A 41 -0.98 4.34 -5.20
CA ARG A 41 0.32 4.44 -5.88
C ARG A 41 1.10 5.67 -5.43
N LYS A 42 0.45 6.83 -5.31
CA LYS A 42 1.10 8.06 -4.84
C LYS A 42 1.57 7.95 -3.39
N GLU A 43 0.74 7.39 -2.53
CA GLU A 43 1.08 7.14 -1.12
C GLU A 43 2.28 6.20 -1.00
N LEU A 44 2.31 5.12 -1.78
CA LEU A 44 3.45 4.20 -1.83
C LEU A 44 4.73 4.92 -2.29
N LEU A 45 4.65 5.70 -3.37
CA LEU A 45 5.80 6.46 -3.87
C LEU A 45 6.31 7.47 -2.85
N GLU A 46 5.41 8.13 -2.14
CA GLU A 46 5.78 9.07 -1.08
C GLU A 46 6.44 8.34 0.10
N THR A 47 5.91 7.18 0.48
CA THR A 47 6.49 6.33 1.53
C THR A 47 7.89 5.88 1.12
N ILE A 48 8.07 5.39 -0.10
CA ILE A 48 9.39 5.01 -0.63
C ILE A 48 10.36 6.20 -0.62
N ARG A 49 9.90 7.40 -0.97
CA ARG A 49 10.73 8.61 -0.90
C ARG A 49 11.13 8.95 0.53
N LYS A 50 10.21 8.84 1.50
CA LYS A 50 10.46 9.09 2.93
C LYS A 50 11.40 8.05 3.53
N THR A 51 11.31 6.80 3.09
CA THR A 51 12.16 5.70 3.58
C THR A 51 13.48 5.58 2.83
N LYS A 52 13.66 6.31 1.73
CA LYS A 52 14.92 6.36 0.98
C LYS A 52 16.05 6.85 1.88
N GLY A 53 17.04 6.00 2.11
CA GLY A 53 18.18 6.30 2.99
C GLY A 53 17.96 6.01 4.48
N VAL A 54 16.78 5.50 4.88
CA VAL A 54 16.56 5.00 6.25
C VAL A 54 17.39 3.73 6.50
N LEU A 55 17.63 2.94 5.46
CA LEU A 55 18.58 1.85 5.53
C LEU A 55 20.01 2.40 5.40
N LYS A 56 20.88 2.12 6.37
CA LYS A 56 22.34 2.32 6.22
C LYS A 56 22.80 1.59 4.96
N GLU A 57 23.87 2.08 4.30
CA GLU A 57 24.40 1.50 3.05
C GLU A 57 24.63 -0.03 3.12
N THR A 58 24.97 -0.54 4.31
CA THR A 58 25.24 -1.97 4.55
C THR A 58 24.01 -2.78 4.95
N GLY A 59 22.85 -2.14 5.14
CA GLY A 59 21.68 -2.74 5.79
C GLY A 59 21.91 -3.09 7.27
N PRO A 60 20.88 -3.63 7.96
CA PRO A 60 21.02 -4.27 9.26
C PRO A 60 21.96 -5.47 9.20
N GLU A 61 22.71 -5.73 10.27
CA GLU A 61 23.64 -6.87 10.36
C GLU A 61 22.92 -8.19 10.12
N GLU A 62 21.69 -8.26 10.63
CA GLU A 62 20.79 -9.39 10.53
C GLU A 62 20.48 -9.75 9.08
N TRP A 63 20.57 -8.81 8.14
CA TRP A 63 20.18 -9.00 6.74
C TRP A 63 21.35 -9.33 5.80
N LYS A 64 22.59 -9.37 6.31
CA LYS A 64 23.79 -9.57 5.48
C LYS A 64 23.91 -10.95 4.85
N THR A 65 23.40 -11.99 5.50
CA THR A 65 23.45 -13.36 5.00
C THR A 65 22.08 -14.04 5.14
N GLU A 66 21.86 -15.09 4.36
CA GLU A 66 20.65 -15.89 4.51
C GLU A 66 20.53 -16.50 5.93
N LYS A 67 21.65 -16.97 6.49
CA LYS A 67 21.70 -17.55 7.84
C LYS A 67 21.39 -16.52 8.93
N SER A 68 21.95 -15.32 8.85
CA SER A 68 21.67 -14.23 9.80
C SER A 68 20.20 -13.83 9.71
N THR A 69 19.65 -13.74 8.50
CA THR A 69 18.25 -13.35 8.27
C THR A 69 17.30 -14.37 8.86
N ARG A 70 17.52 -15.67 8.58
CA ARG A 70 16.72 -16.76 9.16
C ARG A 70 16.79 -16.79 10.69
N THR A 71 17.97 -16.55 11.26
CA THR A 71 18.17 -16.51 12.72
C THR A 71 17.41 -15.36 13.35
N TRP A 72 17.45 -14.18 12.72
CA TRP A 72 16.71 -13.00 13.17
C TRP A 72 15.19 -13.21 13.10
N ILE A 73 14.67 -13.72 11.97
CA ILE A 73 13.25 -14.05 11.81
C ILE A 73 12.78 -15.04 12.88
N ARG A 74 13.57 -16.09 13.15
CA ARG A 74 13.24 -17.06 14.21
C ARG A 74 13.11 -16.40 15.58
N LYS A 75 14.09 -15.56 15.96
CA LYS A 75 14.07 -14.84 17.24
C LYS A 75 12.86 -13.91 17.37
N MET A 76 12.50 -13.20 16.30
CA MET A 76 11.31 -12.33 16.27
C MET A 76 10.03 -13.14 16.52
N ARG A 77 9.86 -14.28 15.83
CA ARG A 77 8.70 -15.16 16.02
C ARG A 77 8.60 -15.74 17.43
N GLU A 78 9.74 -16.13 18.01
CA GLU A 78 9.79 -16.63 19.39
C GLU A 78 9.43 -15.54 20.40
N ALA A 79 9.82 -14.29 20.15
CA ALA A 79 9.46 -13.15 20.99
C ALA A 79 7.95 -12.85 20.90
N ASP A 80 7.38 -12.82 19.70
CA ASP A 80 5.95 -12.60 19.47
C ASP A 80 5.10 -13.68 20.15
N LEU A 81 5.52 -14.94 20.04
CA LEU A 81 4.83 -16.06 20.71
C LEU A 81 4.85 -15.89 22.24
N LYS A 82 6.02 -15.63 22.83
CA LYS A 82 6.13 -15.40 24.27
C LYS A 82 5.28 -14.22 24.75
N GLU A 83 5.24 -13.14 23.97
CA GLU A 83 4.43 -11.98 24.31
C GLU A 83 2.94 -12.28 24.22
N SER A 84 2.52 -13.02 23.19
CA SER A 84 1.13 -13.49 23.09
C SER A 84 0.77 -14.37 24.29
N GLU A 85 1.63 -15.31 24.68
CA GLU A 85 1.42 -16.18 25.85
C GLU A 85 1.33 -15.39 27.16
N ARG A 86 2.07 -14.28 27.31
CA ARG A 86 1.92 -13.41 28.48
C ARG A 86 0.54 -12.74 28.51
N GLN A 87 0.11 -12.17 27.39
CA GLN A 87 -1.19 -11.49 27.29
C GLN A 87 -2.39 -12.42 27.50
N TRP A 88 -2.25 -13.71 27.22
CA TRP A 88 -3.29 -14.72 27.49
C TRP A 88 -3.34 -15.21 28.94
N ASN A 89 -2.28 -14.96 29.73
CA ASN A 89 -2.15 -15.43 31.11
C ASN A 89 -2.30 -14.31 32.16
N GLU A 90 -2.52 -13.05 31.73
CA GLU A 90 -2.96 -11.91 32.55
C GLU A 90 -4.48 -11.73 32.49
#